data_AF-A0A420TNV6-F1
#
_entry.id   AF-A0A420TNV6-F1
#
_cell.length_a   1.000
_cell.length_b   1.000
_cell.length_c   1.000
_cell.angle_alpha   90.00
_cell.angle_beta   90.00
_cell.angle_gamma   90.00
#
_symmetry.space_group_name_H-M   'P 1'
#
loop_
_entity.id
_entity.type
_entity.pdbx_description
1 polymer ?
#
loop_
_entity_poly.entity_id
_entity_poly.type
_entity_poly.pdbx_seq_one_letter_code
_entity_poly.pdbx_strand_id
1 'polypeptide(L)'
;MAETGVAHKIISVILRLCELSSAIIVLGILSRFCYLAGIAEAHVDGRIIYTIVVACLGIIYSICFCPPFKAMFLGFPFDFVMFVMWLVAYCLLQTRTGSHTCSASWYYNYWGYYWGRFWRVGPVGNVNVDTAGCASWRTALAFAFIAWFLHLLSGVLGIYVFRTYIKLDETKADMKQHAEKLAK
;
A
#
# COMPACT_ATOMS: atom_id res chain seq x y z
N MET A 1 17.86 11.05 -27.70
CA MET A 1 16.71 10.15 -27.41
C MET A 1 17.05 8.98 -26.46
N ALA A 2 18.21 8.96 -25.78
CA ALA A 2 18.62 7.84 -24.91
C ALA A 2 18.28 8.01 -23.41
N GLU A 3 18.01 9.23 -22.94
CA GLU A 3 17.82 9.50 -21.50
C GLU A 3 16.43 9.11 -20.94
N THR A 4 15.37 9.18 -21.75
CA THR A 4 14.00 8.94 -21.26
C THR A 4 13.75 7.48 -20.86
N GLY A 5 14.40 6.53 -21.53
CA GLY A 5 14.23 5.10 -21.26
C GLY A 5 14.82 4.61 -19.93
N VAL A 6 15.77 5.34 -19.35
CA VAL A 6 16.41 5.00 -18.07
C VAL A 6 15.69 5.67 -16.90
N ALA A 7 15.27 6.93 -17.06
CA ALA A 7 14.58 7.69 -16.03
C ALA A 7 13.26 7.01 -15.58
N HIS A 8 12.42 6.57 -16.51
CA HIS A 8 11.16 5.90 -16.17
C HIS A 8 11.36 4.58 -15.41
N LYS A 9 12.44 3.84 -15.71
CA LYS A 9 12.77 2.60 -15.00
C LYS A 9 13.18 2.87 -13.56
N ILE A 10 14.03 3.88 -13.34
CA ILE A 10 14.47 4.27 -11.99
C ILE A 10 13.28 4.74 -11.15
N ILE A 11 12.44 5.62 -11.70
CA ILE A 11 11.24 6.12 -11.02
C ILE A 11 10.30 4.98 -10.67
N SER A 12 10.08 4.04 -11.59
CA SER A 12 9.25 2.86 -11.34
C SER A 12 9.81 2.00 -10.18
N VAL A 13 11.13 1.78 -10.12
CA VAL A 13 11.75 1.01 -9.03
C VAL A 13 11.59 1.71 -7.68
N ILE A 14 11.83 3.03 -7.63
CA ILE A 14 11.66 3.81 -6.40
C ILE A 14 10.20 3.74 -5.92
N LEU A 15 9.23 3.94 -6.82
CA LEU A 15 7.81 3.81 -6.48
C LEU A 15 7.48 2.44 -5.89
N ARG A 16 7.99 1.35 -6.49
CA ARG A 16 7.82 -0.02 -5.95
C ARG A 16 8.40 -0.20 -4.55
N LEU A 17 9.59 0.34 -4.30
CA LEU A 17 10.22 0.26 -2.99
C LEU A 17 9.46 1.07 -1.93
N CYS A 18 8.90 2.22 -2.31
CA CYS A 18 8.05 3.02 -1.44
C CYS A 18 6.72 2.30 -1.13
N GLU A 19 6.08 1.68 -2.14
CA GLU A 19 4.88 0.85 -1.96
C GLU A 19 5.18 -0.30 -0.98
N LEU A 20 6.24 -1.06 -1.22
CA LEU A 20 6.67 -2.16 -0.36
C LEU A 20 6.90 -1.70 1.09
N SER A 21 7.64 -0.60 1.25
CA SER A 21 7.96 -0.05 2.57
C SER A 21 6.70 0.38 3.32
N SER A 22 5.76 1.05 2.63
CA SER A 22 4.48 1.45 3.22
C SER A 22 3.64 0.24 3.65
N ALA A 23 3.58 -0.82 2.83
CA ALA A 23 2.86 -2.03 3.14
C ALA A 23 3.44 -2.77 4.35
N ILE A 24 4.78 -2.89 4.44
CA ILE A 24 5.47 -3.52 5.58
C ILE A 24 5.21 -2.75 6.88
N ILE A 25 5.27 -1.41 6.84
CA ILE A 25 5.04 -0.56 8.03
C ILE A 25 3.61 -0.77 8.56
N VAL A 26 2.61 -0.70 7.68
CA VAL A 26 1.20 -0.90 8.07
C VAL A 26 0.98 -2.32 8.60
N LEU A 27 1.51 -3.34 7.90
CA LEU A 27 1.42 -4.73 8.33
C LEU A 27 2.04 -4.93 9.71
N GLY A 28 3.24 -4.40 9.96
CA GLY A 28 3.95 -4.56 11.22
C GLY A 28 3.21 -3.93 12.40
N ILE A 29 2.66 -2.73 12.22
CA ILE A 29 1.88 -2.06 13.26
C ILE A 29 0.60 -2.84 13.57
N LEU A 30 -0.19 -3.18 12.54
CA LEU A 30 -1.48 -3.85 12.74
C LEU A 30 -1.30 -5.29 13.24
N SER A 31 -0.29 -6.03 12.76
CA SER A 31 0.00 -7.39 13.23
C SER A 31 0.40 -7.41 14.71
N ARG A 32 1.18 -6.41 15.15
CA ARG A 32 1.49 -6.25 16.59
C ARG A 32 0.22 -6.04 17.40
N PHE A 33 -0.72 -5.23 16.92
CA PHE A 33 -2.01 -5.06 17.59
C PHE A 33 -2.79 -6.37 17.65
N CYS A 34 -2.93 -7.09 16.53
CA CYS A 34 -3.63 -8.38 16.49
C CYS A 34 -3.00 -9.42 17.43
N TYR A 35 -1.67 -9.45 17.53
CA TYR A 35 -0.96 -10.32 18.47
C TYR A 35 -1.31 -9.99 19.93
N LEU A 36 -1.33 -8.71 20.30
CA LEU A 36 -1.70 -8.26 21.64
C LEU A 36 -3.17 -8.54 21.96
N ALA A 37 -4.07 -8.29 21.01
CA ALA A 37 -5.49 -8.62 21.13
C ALA A 37 -5.72 -10.12 21.29
N GLY A 38 -4.96 -10.96 20.57
CA GLY A 38 -5.01 -12.42 20.69
C GLY A 38 -4.60 -12.92 22.08
N ILE A 39 -3.54 -12.35 22.68
CA ILE A 39 -3.13 -12.67 24.06
C ILE A 39 -4.19 -12.24 25.08
N ALA A 40 -4.94 -11.18 24.78
CA ALA A 40 -6.02 -10.68 25.62
C ALA A 40 -7.36 -11.42 25.39
N GLU A 41 -7.38 -12.46 24.54
CA GLU A 41 -8.59 -13.16 24.07
C GLU A 41 -9.69 -12.19 23.57
N ALA A 42 -9.28 -11.09 22.95
CA ALA A 42 -10.16 -10.05 22.48
C ALA A 42 -10.50 -10.23 20.99
N HIS A 43 -11.71 -9.81 20.62
CA HIS A 43 -12.14 -9.81 19.22
C HIS A 43 -11.41 -8.74 18.41
N VAL A 44 -10.86 -9.13 17.26
CA VAL A 44 -10.23 -8.21 16.30
C VAL A 44 -11.26 -7.74 15.27
N ASP A 45 -11.38 -6.42 15.10
CA ASP A 45 -12.25 -5.79 14.10
C ASP A 45 -11.84 -6.24 12.67
N GLY A 46 -12.83 -6.69 11.89
CA GLY A 46 -12.64 -7.13 10.51
C GLY A 46 -12.02 -6.06 9.60
N ARG A 47 -12.14 -4.78 9.93
CA ARG A 47 -11.49 -3.67 9.22
C ARG A 47 -9.96 -3.77 9.29
N ILE A 48 -9.43 -4.11 10.47
CA ILE A 48 -7.98 -4.26 10.69
C ILE A 48 -7.48 -5.51 9.95
N ILE A 49 -8.25 -6.61 10.01
CA ILE A 49 -7.93 -7.84 9.29
C ILE A 49 -7.89 -7.60 7.78
N TYR A 50 -8.87 -6.86 7.24
CA TYR A 50 -8.88 -6.48 5.84
C TYR A 50 -7.60 -5.71 5.46
N THR A 51 -7.21 -4.68 6.23
CA THR A 51 -5.99 -3.93 5.95
C THR A 51 -4.73 -4.82 6.00
N ILE A 52 -4.65 -5.76 6.94
CA ILE A 52 -3.54 -6.72 7.03
C ILE A 52 -3.48 -7.57 5.75
N VAL A 53 -4.61 -8.09 5.29
CA VAL A 53 -4.67 -8.88 4.04
C VAL A 53 -4.24 -8.05 2.84
N VAL A 54 -4.72 -6.82 2.71
CA VAL A 54 -4.31 -5.90 1.63
C VAL A 54 -2.80 -5.63 1.70
N ALA A 55 -2.25 -5.41 2.90
CA ALA A 55 -0.82 -5.18 3.09
C ALA A 55 0.02 -6.42 2.69
N CYS A 56 -0.42 -7.63 3.06
CA CYS A 56 0.24 -8.87 2.62
C CYS A 56 0.21 -9.05 1.10
N LEU A 57 -0.94 -8.79 0.45
CA LEU A 57 -1.06 -8.84 -1.01
C LEU A 57 -0.14 -7.80 -1.67
N GLY A 58 -0.05 -6.59 -1.10
CA GLY A 58 0.86 -5.54 -1.57
C GLY A 58 2.33 -5.95 -1.46
N ILE A 59 2.74 -6.58 -0.36
CA ILE A 59 4.11 -7.09 -0.20
C ILE A 59 4.43 -8.18 -1.23
N ILE A 60 3.54 -9.17 -1.39
CA ILE A 60 3.72 -10.25 -2.37
C ILE A 60 3.84 -9.65 -3.77
N TYR A 61 2.94 -8.73 -4.11
CA TYR A 61 2.95 -8.03 -5.38
C TYR A 61 4.24 -7.25 -5.61
N SER A 62 4.66 -6.43 -4.65
CA SER A 62 5.90 -5.66 -4.74
C SER A 62 7.12 -6.58 -4.87
N ILE A 63 7.20 -7.72 -4.16
CA ILE A 63 8.32 -8.66 -4.28
C ILE A 63 8.33 -9.35 -5.64
N CYS A 64 7.18 -9.86 -6.10
CA CYS A 64 7.07 -10.57 -7.38
C CYS A 64 7.35 -9.65 -8.58
N PHE A 65 6.98 -8.37 -8.49
CA PHE A 65 7.12 -7.39 -9.58
C PHE A 65 8.27 -6.38 -9.35
N CYS A 66 9.09 -6.55 -8.30
CA CYS A 66 10.32 -5.78 -8.09
C CYS A 66 11.40 -6.02 -9.17
N PRO A 67 11.62 -7.24 -9.69
CA PRO A 67 12.65 -7.41 -10.72
C PRO A 67 12.17 -6.81 -12.05
N PRO A 68 13.04 -6.06 -12.78
CA PRO A 68 12.69 -5.37 -14.01
C PRO A 68 12.61 -6.36 -15.18
N PHE A 69 11.73 -7.34 -15.08
CA PHE A 69 11.44 -8.24 -16.18
C PHE A 69 10.50 -7.57 -17.17
N LYS A 70 10.52 -8.06 -18.42
CA LYS A 70 9.70 -7.61 -19.56
C LYS A 70 8.17 -7.64 -19.29
N ALA A 71 7.75 -8.05 -18.10
CA ALA A 71 6.37 -8.07 -17.60
C ALA A 71 5.84 -6.70 -17.13
N MET A 72 6.57 -5.58 -17.34
CA MET A 72 6.09 -4.22 -17.05
C MET A 72 4.74 -3.90 -17.72
N PHE A 73 4.43 -4.55 -18.84
CA PHE A 73 3.14 -4.45 -19.54
C PHE A 73 1.94 -4.98 -18.74
N LEU A 74 2.16 -5.95 -17.83
CA LEU A 74 1.10 -6.56 -17.03
C LEU A 74 0.93 -5.91 -15.66
N GLY A 75 1.77 -4.95 -15.28
CA GLY A 75 1.75 -4.32 -13.95
C GLY A 75 0.61 -3.31 -13.76
N PHE A 76 0.29 -2.51 -14.79
CA PHE A 76 -0.67 -1.40 -14.70
C PHE A 76 -2.07 -1.79 -14.15
N PRO A 77 -2.71 -2.91 -14.56
CA PRO A 77 -4.04 -3.22 -14.05
C PRO A 77 -3.97 -3.69 -12.59
N PHE A 78 -2.89 -4.37 -12.20
CA PHE A 78 -2.68 -4.77 -10.80
C PHE A 78 -2.42 -3.57 -9.90
N ASP A 79 -1.69 -2.55 -10.37
CA ASP A 79 -1.50 -1.30 -9.64
C ASP A 79 -2.83 -0.59 -9.38
N PHE A 80 -3.74 -0.60 -10.35
CA PHE A 80 -5.07 -0.03 -10.18
C PHE A 80 -5.92 -0.83 -9.18
N VAL A 81 -5.85 -2.16 -9.21
CA VAL A 81 -6.52 -3.01 -8.21
C VAL A 81 -5.98 -2.74 -6.80
N MET A 82 -4.64 -2.69 -6.65
CA MET A 82 -4.01 -2.36 -5.37
C MET A 82 -4.37 -0.96 -4.89
N PHE A 83 -4.44 0.02 -5.80
CA PHE A 83 -4.95 1.36 -5.51
C PHE A 83 -6.37 1.32 -4.90
N VAL A 84 -7.31 0.60 -5.52
CA VAL A 84 -8.69 0.49 -4.98
C VAL A 84 -8.68 -0.21 -3.62
N MET A 85 -7.91 -1.29 -3.46
CA MET A 85 -7.85 -2.03 -2.19
C MET A 85 -7.27 -1.18 -1.06
N TRP A 86 -6.21 -0.42 -1.32
CA TRP A 86 -5.63 0.51 -0.34
C TRP A 86 -6.53 1.70 -0.04
N LEU A 87 -7.28 2.21 -1.03
CA LEU A 87 -8.32 3.22 -0.81
C LEU A 87 -9.37 2.72 0.18
N VAL A 88 -9.92 1.54 -0.07
CA VAL A 88 -10.93 0.92 0.80
C VAL A 88 -10.35 0.68 2.19
N ALA A 89 -9.11 0.18 2.28
CA ALA A 89 -8.43 -0.04 3.56
C ALA A 89 -8.29 1.27 4.35
N TYR A 90 -7.83 2.34 3.70
CA TYR A 90 -7.71 3.65 4.32
C TYR A 90 -9.06 4.19 4.77
N CYS A 91 -10.10 4.15 3.91
CA CYS A 91 -11.45 4.61 4.26
C CYS A 91 -12.05 3.83 5.44
N LEU A 92 -11.85 2.52 5.52
CA LEU A 92 -12.32 1.70 6.64
C LEU A 92 -11.66 2.09 7.97
N LEU A 93 -10.33 2.30 7.96
CA LEU A 93 -9.59 2.75 9.14
C LEU A 93 -9.99 4.17 9.55
N GLN A 94 -10.16 5.07 8.58
CA GLN A 94 -10.59 6.45 8.82
C GLN A 94 -12.02 6.50 9.40
N THR A 95 -12.93 5.66 8.89
CA THR A 95 -14.30 5.54 9.41
C THR A 95 -14.32 5.06 10.86
N ARG A 96 -13.37 4.21 11.26
CA ARG A 96 -13.22 3.81 12.67
C ARG A 96 -12.67 4.96 13.52
N THR A 97 -11.72 5.71 12.97
CA THR A 97 -11.03 6.82 13.64
C THR A 97 -11.99 7.95 14.02
N GLY A 98 -12.86 8.34 13.09
CA GLY A 98 -13.78 9.47 13.26
C GLY A 98 -13.04 10.81 13.45
N SER A 99 -13.73 11.79 14.03
CA SER A 99 -13.21 13.17 14.19
C SER A 99 -12.15 13.31 15.28
N HIS A 100 -12.16 12.43 16.27
CA HIS A 100 -11.40 12.59 17.51
C HIS A 100 -10.12 11.74 17.57
N THR A 101 -9.84 10.90 16.56
CA THR A 101 -8.60 10.10 16.45
C THR A 101 -8.23 9.38 17.76
N CYS A 102 -7.28 9.92 18.53
CA CYS A 102 -6.79 9.33 19.77
C CYS A 102 -7.56 9.78 21.03
N SER A 103 -8.53 10.69 20.92
CA SER A 103 -9.42 11.05 22.03
C SER A 103 -10.81 10.43 21.89
N ALA A 104 -11.01 9.57 20.90
CA ALA A 104 -12.30 8.90 20.68
C ALA A 104 -12.53 7.75 21.66
N SER A 105 -13.79 7.47 22.01
CA SER A 105 -14.14 6.37 22.94
C SER A 105 -13.62 4.99 22.48
N TRP A 106 -13.63 4.71 21.18
CA TRP A 106 -13.08 3.45 20.65
C TRP A 106 -11.57 3.35 20.89
N TYR A 107 -10.84 4.46 20.96
CA TYR A 107 -9.41 4.44 21.23
C TYR A 107 -9.15 3.99 22.67
N TYR A 108 -9.84 4.58 23.64
CA TYR A 108 -9.67 4.23 25.06
C TYR A 108 -10.17 2.83 25.40
N ASN A 109 -11.27 2.37 24.80
CA ASN A 109 -11.88 1.09 25.15
C ASN A 109 -11.36 -0.10 24.33
N TYR A 110 -10.61 0.16 23.26
CA TYR A 110 -10.17 -0.88 22.34
C TYR A 110 -8.70 -0.68 21.95
N TRP A 111 -8.37 0.29 21.09
CA TRP A 111 -7.02 0.36 20.53
C TRP A 111 -5.94 0.62 21.59
N GLY A 112 -6.03 1.72 22.32
CA GLY A 112 -5.04 2.07 23.32
C GLY A 112 -5.01 1.09 24.50
N TYR A 113 -6.17 0.54 24.88
CA TYR A 113 -6.27 -0.48 25.93
C TYR A 113 -5.47 -1.75 25.58
N TYR A 114 -5.71 -2.32 24.40
CA TYR A 114 -5.00 -3.51 23.91
C TYR A 114 -3.61 -3.21 23.35
N TRP A 115 -3.30 -1.98 22.98
CA TRP A 115 -1.94 -1.62 22.60
C TRP A 115 -1.04 -1.45 23.83
N GLY A 116 -1.57 -0.84 24.89
CA GLY A 116 -0.86 -0.51 26.12
C GLY A 116 -0.78 -1.63 27.15
N ARG A 117 -1.31 -2.82 26.88
CA ARG A 117 -1.29 -3.97 27.82
C ARG A 117 -2.14 -3.78 29.07
N PHE A 118 -3.15 -2.92 29.00
CA PHE A 118 -3.93 -2.52 30.16
C PHE A 118 -4.90 -3.61 30.67
N TRP A 119 -5.20 -4.63 29.86
CA TRP A 119 -5.95 -5.82 30.33
C TRP A 119 -5.28 -6.60 31.44
N ARG A 120 -3.99 -6.37 31.68
CA ARG A 120 -3.23 -7.00 32.79
C ARG A 120 -3.43 -6.30 34.12
N VAL A 121 -3.89 -5.04 34.12
CA VAL A 121 -3.94 -4.19 35.32
C VAL A 121 -5.37 -3.87 35.78
N GLY A 122 -6.36 -3.99 34.90
CA GLY A 122 -7.75 -3.78 35.30
C GLY A 122 -8.73 -3.84 34.12
N PRO A 123 -10.04 -3.85 34.40
CA PRO A 123 -11.08 -3.91 33.37
C PRO A 123 -11.12 -2.60 32.55
N VAL A 124 -11.68 -2.71 31.35
CA VAL A 124 -11.89 -1.59 30.42
C VAL A 124 -12.67 -0.46 31.12
N GLY A 125 -12.25 0.80 30.92
CA GLY A 125 -12.90 1.98 31.49
C GLY A 125 -12.38 2.42 32.87
N ASN A 126 -11.66 1.57 33.60
CA ASN A 126 -11.11 1.90 34.93
C ASN A 126 -9.64 2.35 34.90
N VAL A 127 -8.96 2.19 33.76
CA VAL A 127 -7.51 2.41 33.62
C VAL A 127 -7.25 3.56 32.66
N ASN A 128 -6.34 4.46 33.03
CA ASN A 128 -5.98 5.59 32.21
C ASN A 128 -5.01 5.16 31.10
N VAL A 129 -5.52 5.07 29.88
CA VAL A 129 -4.79 4.64 28.68
C VAL A 129 -3.89 5.76 28.12
N ASP A 130 -4.15 7.01 28.49
CA ASP A 130 -3.44 8.21 28.03
C ASP A 130 -3.22 8.21 26.50
N THR A 131 -1.98 8.20 26.03
CA THR A 131 -1.57 8.28 24.61
C THR A 131 -1.01 6.95 24.08
N ALA A 132 -1.21 5.85 24.80
CA ALA A 132 -0.67 4.54 24.46
C ALA A 132 -1.10 4.09 23.05
N GLY A 133 -0.15 3.99 22.12
CA GLY A 133 -0.41 3.54 20.75
C GLY A 133 -1.06 4.57 19.82
N CYS A 134 -1.26 5.81 20.26
CA CYS A 134 -1.80 6.88 19.40
C CYS A 134 -0.88 7.14 18.20
N ALA A 135 0.42 7.29 18.45
CA ALA A 135 1.40 7.53 17.39
C ALA A 135 1.39 6.37 16.36
N SER A 136 1.34 5.13 16.83
CA SER A 136 1.31 3.95 15.95
C SER A 136 0.04 3.91 15.09
N TRP A 137 -1.13 4.27 15.63
CA TRP A 137 -2.36 4.38 14.84
C TRP A 137 -2.26 5.46 13.76
N ARG A 138 -1.76 6.64 14.12
CA ARG A 138 -1.55 7.75 13.17
C ARG A 138 -0.56 7.37 12.07
N THR A 139 0.50 6.65 12.40
CA THR A 139 1.45 6.11 11.44
C THR A 139 0.77 5.13 10.49
N ALA A 140 -0.03 4.17 11.00
CA ALA A 140 -0.75 3.23 10.14
C ALA A 140 -1.70 3.93 9.16
N LEU A 141 -2.44 4.95 9.62
CA LEU A 141 -3.31 5.76 8.75
C LEU A 141 -2.53 6.52 7.69
N ALA A 142 -1.44 7.19 8.07
CA ALA A 142 -0.61 7.98 7.15
C ALA A 142 0.02 7.09 6.08
N PHE A 143 0.62 5.96 6.46
CA PHE A 143 1.23 5.05 5.51
C PHE A 143 0.22 4.31 4.64
N ALA A 144 -0.99 4.03 5.13
CA ALA A 144 -2.07 3.49 4.28
C ALA A 144 -2.50 4.51 3.21
N PHE A 145 -2.60 5.80 3.55
CA PHE A 145 -2.87 6.87 2.59
C PHE A 145 -1.73 7.03 1.56
N ILE A 146 -0.48 6.98 2.01
CA ILE A 146 0.69 7.04 1.12
C ILE A 146 0.70 5.83 0.18
N ALA A 147 0.46 4.61 0.68
CA ALA A 147 0.38 3.40 -0.14
C ALA A 147 -0.67 3.54 -1.24
N TRP A 148 -1.86 4.04 -0.88
CA TRP A 148 -2.93 4.34 -1.82
C TRP A 148 -2.47 5.29 -2.95
N PHE A 149 -1.85 6.43 -2.59
CA PHE A 149 -1.36 7.40 -3.56
C PHE A 149 -0.21 6.86 -4.42
N LEU A 150 0.70 6.07 -3.85
CA LEU A 150 1.82 5.50 -4.60
C LEU A 150 1.33 4.53 -5.68
N HIS A 151 0.37 3.65 -5.36
CA HIS A 151 -0.22 2.75 -6.34
C HIS A 151 -0.97 3.51 -7.46
N LEU A 152 -1.59 4.66 -7.16
CA LEU A 152 -2.16 5.52 -8.19
C LEU A 152 -1.09 6.04 -9.15
N LEU A 153 0.00 6.61 -8.61
CA LEU A 153 1.10 7.15 -9.41
C LEU A 153 1.77 6.06 -10.25
N SER A 154 1.96 4.88 -9.67
CA SER A 154 2.50 3.68 -10.34
C SER A 154 1.60 3.24 -11.49
N GLY A 155 0.28 3.18 -11.29
CA GLY A 155 -0.69 2.88 -12.33
C GLY A 155 -0.68 3.90 -13.48
N VAL A 156 -0.64 5.21 -13.16
CA VAL A 156 -0.57 6.28 -14.17
C VAL A 156 0.74 6.20 -14.97
N LEU A 157 1.87 5.97 -14.30
CA LEU A 157 3.16 5.78 -14.96
C LEU A 157 3.14 4.54 -15.86
N GLY A 158 2.53 3.45 -15.42
CA GLY A 158 2.32 2.23 -16.20
C GLY A 158 1.54 2.50 -17.49
N ILE A 159 0.44 3.26 -17.43
CA ILE A 159 -0.36 3.65 -18.60
C ILE A 159 0.47 4.53 -19.56
N TYR A 160 1.21 5.49 -19.05
CA TYR A 160 2.06 6.37 -19.86
C TYR A 160 3.13 5.58 -20.62
N VAL A 161 3.81 4.68 -19.92
CA VAL A 161 4.84 3.82 -20.50
C VAL A 161 4.24 2.88 -21.55
N PHE A 162 3.07 2.28 -21.27
CA PHE A 162 2.34 1.42 -22.19
C PHE A 162 2.02 2.13 -23.52
N ARG A 163 1.46 3.34 -23.46
CA ARG A 163 1.17 4.15 -24.66
C ARG A 163 2.42 4.50 -25.45
N THR A 164 3.53 4.77 -24.77
CA THR A 164 4.81 5.09 -25.41
C THR A 164 5.41 3.87 -26.11
N TYR A 165 5.31 2.69 -25.49
CA TYR A 165 5.80 1.44 -26.08
C TYR A 165 5.02 1.04 -27.34
N ILE A 166 3.68 1.15 -27.35
CA ILE A 166 2.88 0.85 -28.54
C ILE A 166 3.32 1.71 -29.73
N LYS A 167 3.46 3.03 -29.51
CA LYS A 167 3.91 3.95 -30.56
C LYS A 167 5.29 3.60 -31.10
N LEU A 168 6.21 3.17 -30.24
CA LEU A 168 7.56 2.76 -30.65
C LEU A 168 7.55 1.47 -31.47
N ASP A 169 6.68 0.52 -31.14
CA ASP A 169 6.57 -0.75 -31.87
C ASP A 169 5.97 -0.53 -33.27
N GLU A 170 4.93 0.30 -33.37
CA GLU A 170 4.35 0.75 -34.65
C GLU A 170 5.42 1.43 -35.52
N THR A 171 6.16 2.40 -34.96
CA THR A 171 7.23 3.12 -35.68
C THR A 171 8.33 2.17 -36.16
N LYS A 172 8.69 1.16 -35.35
CA LYS A 172 9.72 0.18 -35.70
C LYS A 172 9.25 -0.75 -36.81
N ALA A 173 7.97 -1.16 -36.80
CA ALA A 173 7.37 -1.95 -37.87
C ALA A 173 7.38 -1.18 -39.20
N ASP A 174 7.01 0.11 -39.17
CA ASP A 174 7.02 0.98 -40.35
C ASP A 174 8.43 1.15 -40.93
N MET A 175 9.43 1.47 -40.10
CA MET A 175 10.82 1.59 -40.56
C MET A 175 11.35 0.29 -41.17
N LYS A 176 10.98 -0.86 -40.61
CA LYS A 176 11.38 -2.17 -41.15
C LYS A 176 10.79 -2.40 -42.54
N GLN A 177 9.51 -2.08 -42.74
CA GLN A 177 8.86 -2.17 -44.06
C GLN A 177 9.51 -1.22 -45.08
N HIS A 178 9.88 0.00 -44.67
CA HIS A 178 10.57 0.95 -45.55
C HIS A 178 11.98 0.46 -45.94
N ALA A 179 12.73 -0.12 -45.00
CA ALA A 179 14.04 -0.69 -45.28
C ALA A 179 13.97 -1.89 -46.24
N GLU A 180 12.97 -2.77 -46.10
CA GLU A 180 12.74 -3.90 -47.01
C GLU A 180 12.40 -3.45 -48.44
N LYS A 181 11.68 -2.33 -48.61
CA LYS A 181 11.39 -1.74 -49.93
C LYS A 181 12.63 -1.15 -50.61
N LEU A 182 13.57 -0.61 -49.84
CA LEU A 182 14.81 -0.01 -50.37
C LEU A 182 15.89 -1.06 -50.71
N ALA A 183 15.78 -2.27 -50.16
CA ALA A 183 16.72 -3.36 -50.38
C ALA A 183 16.42 -4.20 -51.64
N LYS A 184 15.36 -3.87 -52.40
CA LYS A 184 14.86 -4.62 -53.55
C LYS A 184 14.90 -3.77 -54.81
#